data_AF-A0A1V5YH25-F1
#
_entry.id   AF-A0A1V5YH25-F1
#
_cell.length_a   1.000
_cell.length_b   1.000
_cell.length_c   1.000
_cell.angle_alpha   90.00
_cell.angle_beta   90.00
_cell.angle_gamma   90.00
#
_symmetry.space_group_name_H-M   'P 1'
#
loop_
_entity.id
_entity.type
_entity.pdbx_description
1 polymer ?
#
loop_
_entity_poly.entity_id
_entity_poly.type
_entity_poly.pdbx_seq_one_letter_code
_entity_poly.pdbx_strand_id
1 'polypeptide(L)'
;MARNGAMILSAPLIRMAAGGGAAFWVANLAISRTRIAAEYRAALSISYWPMIGASLAGGLLIGLLVSYGLLRFYDRIPTASPVTKAVILCVLVLIMATVALGLPATRATSGDAWRYFLIGTLINLVRILALGVAVGWLY
;
A
#
# COMPACT_ATOMS: atom_id res chain seq x y z
N MET A 1 6.02 -6.91 26.61
CA MET A 1 5.99 -5.75 27.53
C MET A 1 5.13 -4.67 26.89
N ALA A 2 3.91 -4.44 27.38
CA ALA A 2 2.93 -3.57 26.73
C ALA A 2 3.31 -2.08 26.91
N ARG A 3 3.89 -1.45 25.89
CA ARG A 3 4.08 0.01 25.82
C ARG A 3 2.73 0.69 25.55
N ASN A 4 1.94 0.92 26.60
CA ASN A 4 0.56 1.43 26.52
C ASN A 4 0.39 2.94 26.77
N GLY A 5 1.45 3.75 26.77
CA GLY A 5 1.32 5.21 26.85
C GLY A 5 2.18 5.88 25.79
N ALA A 6 1.59 6.71 24.94
CA ALA A 6 2.23 7.49 23.86
C ALA A 6 2.69 6.71 22.60
N MET A 7 1.81 5.91 21.99
CA MET A 7 2.05 5.33 20.66
C MET A 7 1.60 6.24 19.50
N ILE A 8 0.97 7.38 19.81
CA ILE A 8 0.52 8.34 18.81
C ILE A 8 1.75 9.20 18.46
N LEU A 9 2.40 8.90 17.33
CA LEU A 9 3.62 9.57 16.83
C LEU A 9 4.94 9.24 17.55
N SER A 10 5.16 7.97 17.91
CA SER A 10 6.48 7.54 18.39
C SER A 10 7.51 7.56 17.24
N ALA A 11 8.80 7.78 17.57
CA ALA A 11 9.87 7.77 16.57
C ALA A 11 9.93 6.47 15.72
N PRO A 12 9.73 5.26 16.29
CA PRO A 12 9.64 4.03 15.49
C PRO A 12 8.48 4.05 14.50
N LEU A 13 7.29 4.51 14.92
CA LEU A 13 6.11 4.61 14.05
C LEU A 13 6.39 5.51 12.85
N ILE A 14 6.95 6.70 13.09
CA ILE A 14 7.26 7.67 12.03
C ILE A 14 8.30 7.09 11.07
N ARG A 15 9.38 6.48 11.58
CA ARG A 15 10.44 5.86 10.77
C ARG A 15 9.88 4.79 9.84
N MET A 16 9.10 3.86 10.39
CA MET A 16 8.51 2.78 9.63
C MET A 16 7.49 3.29 8.60
N ALA A 17 6.62 4.23 8.99
CA ALA A 17 5.61 4.79 8.10
C ALA A 17 6.24 5.58 6.94
N ALA A 18 7.27 6.38 7.22
CA ALA A 18 8.01 7.12 6.21
C ALA A 18 8.74 6.18 5.25
N GLY A 19 9.45 5.16 5.76
CA GLY A 19 10.14 4.18 4.93
C GLY A 19 9.19 3.34 4.08
N GLY A 20 8.08 2.88 4.67
CA GLY A 20 7.01 2.16 3.96
C GLY A 20 6.36 3.00 2.87
N GLY A 21 6.00 4.25 3.20
CA GLY A 21 5.41 5.20 2.25
C GLY A 21 6.37 5.54 1.10
N ALA A 22 7.67 5.71 1.41
CA ALA A 22 8.70 5.92 0.38
C ALA A 22 8.83 4.71 -0.54
N ALA A 23 8.90 3.49 0.00
CA ALA A 23 8.97 2.26 -0.81
C ALA A 23 7.74 2.09 -1.72
N PHE A 24 6.54 2.33 -1.19
CA PHE A 24 5.29 2.34 -1.95
C PHE A 24 5.31 3.36 -3.10
N TRP A 25 5.78 4.58 -2.81
CA TRP A 25 5.83 5.67 -3.76
C TRP A 25 6.87 5.43 -4.86
N VAL A 26 8.07 4.94 -4.51
CA VAL A 26 9.10 4.56 -5.47
C VAL A 26 8.63 3.41 -6.37
N ALA A 27 7.97 2.40 -5.80
CA ALA A 27 7.35 1.33 -6.59
C ALA A 27 6.30 1.90 -7.56
N ASN A 28 5.47 2.86 -7.12
CA ASN A 28 4.53 3.54 -8.00
C ASN A 28 5.23 4.31 -9.13
N LEU A 29 6.31 5.04 -8.83
CA LEU A 29 7.09 5.75 -9.84
C LEU A 29 7.67 4.81 -10.89
N ALA A 30 8.26 3.69 -10.47
CA ALA A 30 8.81 2.69 -11.37
C ALA A 30 7.74 2.08 -12.29
N ILE A 31 6.61 1.65 -11.70
CA ILE A 31 5.48 1.09 -12.45
C ILE A 31 4.88 2.11 -13.42
N SER A 32 4.80 3.37 -13.03
CA SER A 32 4.19 4.44 -13.84
C SER A 32 4.90 4.68 -15.18
N ARG A 33 6.15 4.22 -15.31
CA ARG A 33 6.94 4.28 -16.55
C ARG A 33 6.67 3.12 -17.52
N THR A 34 5.88 2.13 -17.11
CA THR A 34 5.53 1.00 -17.97
C THR A 34 4.39 1.36 -18.93
N ARG A 35 4.37 0.71 -20.11
CA ARG A 35 3.27 0.87 -21.09
C ARG A 35 1.93 0.43 -20.52
N ILE A 36 1.91 -0.67 -19.78
CA ILE A 36 0.72 -1.22 -19.12
C ILE A 36 0.10 -0.20 -18.16
N ALA A 37 0.92 0.51 -17.37
CA ALA A 37 0.43 1.55 -16.47
C ALA A 37 -0.09 2.78 -17.23
N ALA A 38 0.47 3.10 -18.41
CA ALA A 38 -0.05 4.18 -19.25
C ALA A 38 -1.43 3.85 -19.83
N GLU A 39 -1.62 2.63 -20.32
CA GLU A 39 -2.93 2.13 -20.80
C GLU A 39 -3.97 2.12 -19.68
N TYR A 40 -3.63 1.57 -18.51
CA TYR A 40 -4.51 1.55 -17.35
C TYR A 40 -4.97 2.95 -16.93
N ARG A 41 -4.05 3.92 -16.91
CA ARG A 41 -4.38 5.31 -16.58
C ARG A 41 -5.29 5.94 -17.63
N ALA A 42 -5.04 5.70 -18.91
CA ALA A 42 -5.88 6.22 -19.99
C ALA A 42 -7.30 5.66 -19.90
N ALA A 43 -7.44 4.36 -19.64
CA ALA A 43 -8.73 3.69 -19.50
C ALA A 43 -9.57 4.22 -18.32
N LEU A 44 -8.92 4.61 -17.23
CA LEU A 44 -9.56 5.14 -16.02
C LEU A 44 -9.55 6.68 -15.94
N SER A 45 -9.13 7.37 -17.01
CA SER A 45 -8.99 8.83 -17.04
C SER A 45 -8.15 9.40 -15.87
N ILE A 46 -7.10 8.67 -15.47
CA ILE A 46 -6.22 9.04 -14.37
C ILE A 46 -5.10 9.97 -14.86
N SER A 47 -5.13 11.22 -14.40
CA SER A 47 -4.06 12.18 -14.66
C SER A 47 -2.76 11.81 -13.94
N TYR A 48 -1.63 11.92 -14.64
CA TYR A 48 -0.33 11.43 -14.15
C TYR A 48 0.17 12.18 -12.91
N TRP A 49 0.24 13.52 -12.95
CA TRP A 49 0.80 14.29 -11.84
C TRP A 49 -0.03 14.19 -10.55
N PRO A 50 -1.37 14.32 -10.58
CA PRO A 50 -2.20 14.08 -9.40
C PRO A 50 -2.04 12.66 -8.86
N MET A 51 -1.92 11.65 -9.72
CA MET A 51 -1.69 10.27 -9.29
C MET A 51 -0.37 10.11 -8.52
N ILE A 52 0.72 10.75 -8.96
CA ILE A 52 2.00 10.69 -8.24
C ILE A 52 1.84 11.28 -6.82
N GLY A 53 1.21 12.45 -6.68
CA GLY A 53 0.96 13.06 -5.38
C GLY A 53 0.03 12.21 -4.49
N ALA A 54 -1.09 11.74 -5.04
CA ALA A 54 -2.03 10.88 -4.33
C ALA A 54 -1.39 9.55 -3.88
N SER A 55 -0.48 8.99 -4.70
CA SER A 55 0.25 7.77 -4.33
C SER A 55 1.22 7.98 -3.17
N LEU A 56 1.85 9.16 -3.03
CA LEU A 56 2.68 9.47 -1.88
C LEU A 56 1.84 9.56 -0.62
N ALA A 57 0.75 10.34 -0.66
CA ALA A 57 -0.16 10.49 0.48
C ALA A 57 -0.78 9.16 0.90
N GLY A 58 -1.27 8.37 -0.06
CA GLY A 58 -1.82 7.03 0.18
C GLY A 58 -0.79 6.06 0.75
N GLY A 59 0.44 6.09 0.23
CA GLY A 59 1.54 5.27 0.75
C GLY A 59 1.90 5.60 2.20
N LEU A 60 1.98 6.88 2.55
CA LEU A 60 2.22 7.33 3.92
C LEU A 60 1.09 6.93 4.88
N LEU A 61 -0.17 7.09 4.43
CA LEU A 61 -1.34 6.69 5.21
C LEU A 61 -1.36 5.18 5.47
N ILE A 62 -1.17 4.36 4.43
CA ILE A 62 -1.09 2.90 4.58
C ILE A 62 0.11 2.54 5.46
N GLY A 63 1.26 3.20 5.26
CA GLY A 63 2.48 3.01 6.04
C GLY A 63 2.23 3.25 7.52
N LEU A 64 1.51 4.31 7.86
CA LEU A 64 1.10 4.63 9.23
C LEU A 64 0.20 3.54 9.82
N LEU A 65 -0.83 3.11 9.09
CA LEU A 65 -1.77 2.08 9.56
C LEU A 65 -1.10 0.73 9.78
N VAL A 66 -0.27 0.28 8.84
CA VAL A 66 0.46 -0.99 8.95
C VAL A 66 1.49 -0.92 10.07
N SER A 67 2.24 0.19 10.17
CA SER A 67 3.23 0.39 11.23
C SER A 67 2.59 0.41 12.61
N TYR A 68 1.47 1.12 12.76
CA TYR A 68 0.70 1.14 13.99
C TYR A 68 0.17 -0.25 14.35
N GLY A 69 -0.44 -0.95 13.38
CA GLY A 69 -0.94 -2.30 13.56
C GLY A 69 0.17 -3.27 14.01
N LEU A 70 1.34 -3.19 13.38
CA LEU A 70 2.49 -4.01 13.72
C LEU A 70 3.01 -3.71 15.13
N LEU A 71 3.18 -2.44 15.51
CA LEU A 71 3.63 -2.05 16.86
C LEU A 71 2.62 -2.43 17.94
N ARG A 72 1.33 -2.28 17.68
CA ARG A 72 0.27 -2.49 18.67
C ARG A 72 -0.09 -3.95 18.87
N PHE A 73 -0.02 -4.75 17.82
CA PHE A 73 -0.52 -6.12 17.77
C PHE A 73 0.55 -7.14 17.40
N TYR A 74 1.84 -6.80 17.52
CA TYR A 74 2.95 -7.68 17.15
C TYR A 74 2.77 -9.11 17.65
N ASP A 75 2.49 -9.28 18.95
CA ASP A 75 2.37 -10.59 19.61
C ASP A 75 1.12 -11.38 19.17
N ARG A 76 0.16 -10.74 18.49
CA ARG A 76 -1.11 -11.35 18.04
C ARG A 76 -1.09 -11.76 16.57
N ILE A 77 -0.17 -11.23 15.78
CA ILE A 77 -0.07 -11.57 14.36
C ILE A 77 0.69 -12.91 14.25
N PRO A 78 0.19 -13.92 13.53
CA PRO A 78 0.89 -15.19 13.38
C PRO A 78 2.27 -14.98 12.73
N THR A 79 3.22 -15.88 13.00
CA THR A 79 4.67 -15.83 12.65
C THR A 79 5.55 -15.02 13.60
N ALA A 80 6.88 -15.19 13.52
CA ALA A 80 7.85 -14.50 14.37
C ALA A 80 8.54 -13.31 13.70
N SER A 81 8.57 -13.27 12.35
CA SER A 81 9.30 -12.25 11.59
C SER A 81 8.50 -10.95 11.45
N PRO A 82 9.06 -9.77 11.77
CA PRO A 82 8.41 -8.48 11.54
C PRO A 82 8.01 -8.26 10.08
N VAL A 83 8.84 -8.69 9.13
CA VAL A 83 8.57 -8.60 7.69
C VAL A 83 7.34 -9.40 7.31
N THR A 84 7.26 -10.66 7.74
CA THR A 84 6.12 -11.51 7.42
C THR A 84 4.83 -10.98 8.05
N LYS A 85 4.88 -10.49 9.29
CA LYS A 85 3.73 -9.85 9.96
C LYS A 85 3.27 -8.60 9.22
N ALA A 86 4.19 -7.74 8.82
CA ALA A 86 3.88 -6.53 8.03
C ALA A 86 3.23 -6.90 6.68
N VAL A 87 3.77 -7.92 6.00
CA VAL A 87 3.20 -8.44 4.75
C VAL A 87 1.76 -8.96 4.97
N ILE A 88 1.48 -9.69 6.04
CA ILE A 88 0.12 -10.16 6.37
C ILE A 88 -0.84 -8.98 6.51
N LEU A 89 -0.47 -7.93 7.26
CA LEU A 89 -1.28 -6.73 7.39
C LEU A 89 -1.49 -6.04 6.03
N CYS A 90 -0.44 -5.98 5.20
CA CYS A 90 -0.50 -5.46 3.84
C CYS A 90 -1.42 -6.26 2.92
N VAL A 91 -1.52 -7.60 3.06
CA VAL A 91 -2.50 -8.41 2.32
C VAL A 91 -3.92 -8.00 2.68
N LEU A 92 -4.21 -7.76 3.97
CA LEU A 92 -5.52 -7.26 4.39
C LEU A 92 -5.82 -5.89 3.77
N VAL A 93 -4.83 -4.98 3.76
CA VAL A 93 -4.96 -3.67 3.09
C VAL A 93 -5.23 -3.82 1.60
N LEU A 94 -4.53 -4.73 0.92
CA LEU A 94 -4.73 -4.98 -0.51
C LEU A 94 -6.15 -5.48 -0.79
N ILE A 95 -6.67 -6.41 0.02
CA ILE A 95 -8.04 -6.92 -0.11
C ILE A 95 -9.04 -5.76 0.07
N MET A 96 -8.88 -4.97 1.14
CA MET A 96 -9.75 -3.82 1.40
C MET A 96 -9.71 -2.79 0.26
N ALA A 97 -8.52 -2.42 -0.22
CA ALA A 97 -8.36 -1.49 -1.34
C ALA A 97 -8.97 -2.03 -2.64
N THR A 98 -8.83 -3.33 -2.90
CA THR A 98 -9.38 -3.98 -4.09
C THR A 98 -10.91 -3.98 -4.06
N VAL A 99 -11.53 -4.34 -2.93
CA VAL A 99 -12.99 -4.39 -2.80
C VAL A 99 -13.58 -2.98 -2.76
N ALA A 100 -12.99 -2.07 -1.99
CA ALA A 100 -13.55 -0.74 -1.77
C ALA A 100 -13.31 0.23 -2.94
N LEU A 101 -12.18 0.11 -3.64
CA LEU A 101 -11.77 1.08 -4.66
C LEU A 101 -11.58 0.43 -6.04
N GLY A 102 -10.91 -0.71 -6.10
CA GLY A 102 -10.59 -1.38 -7.37
C GLY A 102 -11.83 -1.88 -8.12
N LEU A 103 -12.75 -2.55 -7.42
CA LEU A 103 -13.95 -3.12 -8.01
C LEU A 103 -14.92 -2.03 -8.52
N PRO A 104 -15.24 -0.95 -7.77
CA PRO A 104 -16.09 0.12 -8.30
C PRO A 104 -15.45 0.87 -9.48
N ALA A 105 -14.16 1.19 -9.40
CA ALA A 105 -13.47 1.97 -10.43
C ALA A 105 -13.49 1.26 -11.80
N THR A 106 -13.32 -0.05 -11.80
CA THR A 106 -13.25 -0.87 -13.03
C THR A 106 -14.62 -1.19 -13.62
N ARG A 107 -15.69 -1.09 -12.83
CA ARG A 107 -17.07 -1.18 -13.34
C ARG A 107 -17.56 0.12 -13.96
N ALA A 108 -16.91 1.24 -13.64
CA ALA A 108 -17.22 2.55 -14.21
C ALA A 108 -16.57 2.79 -15.58
N THR A 109 -15.67 1.91 -16.03
CA THR A 109 -15.00 2.03 -17.34
C THR A 109 -15.78 1.36 -18.47
N SER A 110 -15.82 2.00 -19.63
CA SER A 110 -16.38 1.44 -20.87
C SER A 110 -15.38 0.45 -21.49
N GLY A 111 -15.63 -0.85 -21.33
CA GLY A 111 -14.89 -1.93 -21.98
C GLY A 111 -13.86 -2.64 -21.07
N ASP A 112 -13.77 -3.96 -21.25
CA ASP A 112 -12.81 -4.90 -20.67
C ASP A 112 -12.47 -4.71 -19.16
N ALA A 113 -13.53 -4.56 -18.36
CA ALA A 113 -13.45 -4.30 -16.91
C ALA A 113 -12.54 -5.30 -16.16
N TRP A 114 -12.56 -6.57 -16.54
CA TRP A 114 -11.74 -7.60 -15.91
C TRP A 114 -10.25 -7.42 -16.17
N ARG A 115 -9.87 -7.03 -17.39
CA ARG A 115 -8.47 -6.73 -17.71
C ARG A 115 -7.95 -5.59 -16.83
N TYR A 116 -8.68 -4.48 -16.75
CA TYR A 116 -8.24 -3.33 -15.94
C TYR A 116 -8.31 -3.60 -14.44
N PHE A 117 -9.27 -4.41 -13.98
CA PHE A 117 -9.29 -4.88 -12.60
C PHE A 117 -8.02 -5.66 -12.25
N LEU A 118 -7.64 -6.64 -13.08
CA LEU A 118 -6.41 -7.40 -12.87
C LEU A 118 -5.16 -6.51 -12.89
N ILE A 119 -5.06 -5.60 -13.87
CA ILE A 119 -3.92 -4.66 -13.94
C ILE A 119 -3.87 -3.80 -12.68
N GLY A 120 -5.00 -3.22 -12.25
CA GLY A 120 -5.08 -2.41 -11.04
C GLY A 120 -4.69 -3.17 -9.77
N THR A 121 -5.16 -4.42 -9.65
CA THR A 121 -4.79 -5.31 -8.53
C THR A 121 -3.29 -5.61 -8.54
N LEU A 122 -2.69 -5.92 -9.69
CA LEU A 122 -1.24 -6.20 -9.81
C LEU A 122 -0.40 -4.96 -9.46
N ILE A 123 -0.80 -3.78 -9.93
CA ILE A 123 -0.13 -2.51 -9.58
C ILE A 123 -0.15 -2.30 -8.06
N ASN A 124 -1.31 -2.48 -7.43
CA ASN A 124 -1.44 -2.31 -5.98
C ASN A 124 -0.70 -3.40 -5.20
N LEU A 125 -0.71 -4.65 -5.67
CA LEU A 125 0.04 -5.75 -5.07
C LEU A 125 1.53 -5.40 -4.94
N VAL A 126 2.16 -4.98 -6.03
CA VAL A 126 3.59 -4.62 -6.03
C VAL A 126 3.88 -3.48 -5.05
N ARG A 127 3.07 -2.40 -5.09
CA ARG A 127 3.27 -1.23 -4.24
C ARG A 127 3.07 -1.54 -2.76
N ILE A 128 2.01 -2.26 -2.42
CA ILE A 128 1.64 -2.59 -1.04
C ILE A 128 2.62 -3.63 -0.46
N LEU A 129 3.12 -4.58 -1.24
CA LEU A 129 4.17 -5.50 -0.78
C LEU A 129 5.48 -4.78 -0.53
N ALA A 130 5.90 -3.85 -1.41
CA ALA A 130 7.09 -3.03 -1.20
C ALA A 130 7.01 -2.24 0.12
N LEU A 131 5.83 -1.68 0.41
CA LEU A 131 5.55 -1.03 1.70
C LEU A 131 5.71 -1.98 2.87
N GLY A 132 5.06 -3.15 2.83
CA GLY A 132 5.08 -4.12 3.93
C GLY A 132 6.49 -4.62 4.23
N VAL A 133 7.28 -4.93 3.20
CA VAL A 133 8.67 -5.33 3.36
C VAL A 133 9.50 -4.23 4.01
N ALA A 134 9.38 -2.98 3.54
CA ALA A 134 10.11 -1.85 4.12
C ALA A 134 9.69 -1.57 5.57
N VAL A 135 8.39 -1.60 5.88
CA VAL A 135 7.89 -1.43 7.25
C VAL A 135 8.45 -2.50 8.18
N GLY A 136 8.39 -3.76 7.77
CA GLY A 136 8.90 -4.86 8.61
C GLY A 136 10.42 -4.86 8.75
N TRP A 137 11.16 -4.40 7.75
CA TRP A 137 12.62 -4.25 7.85
C TRP A 137 13.04 -3.12 8.80
N LEU A 138 12.21 -2.08 8.91
CA LEU A 138 12.45 -0.89 9.74
C LEU A 138 11.80 -0.97 11.14
N TYR A 139 11.12 -2.08 11.46
CA TYR A 139 10.58 -2.36 12.79
C TYR A 139 11.72 -2.62 13.78
#